data_AF-A0A3S1DYZ6-F1
#
_entry.id   AF-A0A3S1DYZ6-F1
#
_cell.length_a   1.000
_cell.length_b   1.000
_cell.length_c   1.000
_cell.angle_alpha   90.00
_cell.angle_beta   90.00
_cell.angle_gamma   90.00
#
_symmetry.space_group_name_H-M   'P 1'
#
loop_
_entity.id
_entity.type
_entity.pdbx_description
1 polymer ?
#
loop_
_entity_poly.entity_id
_entity_poly.type
_entity_poly.pdbx_seq_one_letter_code
_entity_poly.pdbx_strand_id
1 'polypeptide(L)'
;MTRILPRKDVVIVGLGWTGAILANELTDQGLDVLAIERGPWRDTATDFNIGYAQDELRYSIRRDLFLQPVVETMTMRNDPSQTALPMRDFGSFLPGNGVGGAGVHWNGHTWRFWDSDFKTKTNLTNKYGAARIADLQVEDWGVTGADMEPYYDQFEYLAGISGKAGNIKGQLQEGGNPFEDPRARDYPNPPMQMTYAPTLFAEAGRSMGLHPFPTPSANMSRAYTNPLGITLGQCTFCGFCERFGCANYSKSSAQTTILPVLMKKANFEVRTDSEVLHVDLASGGKSARGVTYIDSSGEEYFQPADLVLLCAYGLHNVRLMMLSGIGKIYDPNTGEGTVGRNYCYQTNAGVQVFYDDKNFNPFIAAGALGQTIDDFNGDAFDHGGLDFVGGAGINCI
;
A
#
# COMPACT_ATOMS: atom_id res chain seq x y z
N MET A 1 -0.51 -20.79 -30.78
CA MET A 1 -1.29 -21.85 -30.11
C MET A 1 -0.87 -21.83 -28.65
N THR A 2 -1.80 -21.72 -27.72
CA THR A 2 -1.51 -21.58 -26.29
C THR A 2 -0.78 -22.81 -25.76
N ARG A 3 0.36 -22.62 -25.09
CA ARG A 3 1.13 -23.71 -24.50
C ARG A 3 0.62 -24.04 -23.10
N ILE A 4 0.25 -25.29 -22.88
CA ILE A 4 -0.24 -25.75 -21.58
C ILE A 4 0.94 -26.17 -20.71
N LEU A 5 1.01 -25.64 -19.50
CA LEU A 5 2.07 -25.92 -18.53
C LEU A 5 1.62 -26.92 -17.44
N PRO A 6 2.57 -27.51 -16.68
CA PRO A 6 2.23 -28.32 -15.52
C PRO A 6 1.46 -27.51 -14.46
N ARG A 7 0.51 -28.15 -13.78
CA ARG A 7 -0.36 -27.54 -12.76
C ARG A 7 0.43 -27.05 -11.54
N LYS A 8 -0.02 -25.95 -10.93
CA LYS A 8 0.45 -25.39 -9.65
C LYS A 8 -0.65 -25.45 -8.58
N ASP A 9 -0.31 -25.44 -7.30
CA ASP A 9 -1.32 -25.31 -6.23
C ASP A 9 -1.94 -23.92 -6.27
N VAL A 10 -1.09 -22.89 -6.35
CA VAL A 10 -1.53 -21.49 -6.33
C VAL A 10 -0.81 -20.71 -7.43
N VAL A 11 -1.58 -19.88 -8.14
CA VAL A 11 -1.04 -18.80 -8.97
C VAL A 11 -1.38 -17.45 -8.35
N ILE A 12 -0.36 -16.62 -8.16
CA ILE A 12 -0.47 -15.24 -7.68
C ILE A 12 -0.19 -14.31 -8.86
N VAL A 13 -1.11 -13.37 -9.12
CA VAL A 13 -0.98 -12.38 -10.19
C VAL A 13 -0.44 -11.07 -9.59
N GLY A 14 0.83 -10.78 -9.83
CA GLY A 14 1.58 -9.64 -9.29
C GLY A 14 2.38 -9.98 -8.03
N LEU A 15 3.65 -9.58 -7.99
CA LEU A 15 4.57 -9.85 -6.87
C LEU A 15 4.93 -8.58 -6.08
N GLY A 16 3.92 -7.81 -5.71
CA GLY A 16 4.03 -6.71 -4.74
C GLY A 16 4.03 -7.19 -3.28
N TRP A 17 3.78 -6.28 -2.33
CA TRP A 17 3.64 -6.63 -0.90
C TRP A 17 2.63 -7.76 -0.66
N THR A 18 1.40 -7.62 -1.16
CA THR A 18 0.34 -8.62 -0.99
C THR A 18 0.75 -9.98 -1.56
N GLY A 19 1.28 -10.00 -2.79
CA GLY A 19 1.70 -11.23 -3.45
C GLY A 19 2.87 -11.91 -2.73
N ALA A 20 3.86 -11.16 -2.28
CA ALA A 20 5.02 -11.69 -1.57
C ALA A 20 4.66 -12.26 -0.18
N ILE A 21 3.78 -11.57 0.57
CA ILE A 21 3.28 -12.06 1.86
C ILE A 21 2.52 -13.37 1.65
N LEU A 22 1.55 -13.40 0.74
CA LEU A 22 0.77 -14.60 0.44
C LEU A 22 1.65 -15.74 -0.03
N ALA A 23 2.60 -15.49 -0.93
CA ALA A 23 3.54 -16.49 -1.40
C ALA A 23 4.37 -17.08 -0.25
N ASN A 24 4.88 -16.25 0.66
CA ASN A 24 5.65 -16.73 1.81
C ASN A 24 4.80 -17.63 2.72
N GLU A 25 3.61 -17.19 3.10
CA GLU A 25 2.72 -17.96 3.97
C GLU A 25 2.29 -19.29 3.33
N LEU A 26 1.88 -19.26 2.06
CA LEU A 26 1.38 -20.45 1.36
C LEU A 26 2.48 -21.48 1.09
N THR A 27 3.70 -21.02 0.80
CA THR A 27 4.86 -21.92 0.63
C THR A 27 5.30 -22.54 1.96
N ASP A 28 5.15 -21.84 3.09
CA ASP A 28 5.37 -22.42 4.42
C ASP A 28 4.33 -23.50 4.78
N GLN A 29 3.14 -23.44 4.18
CA GLN A 29 2.15 -24.53 4.24
C GLN A 29 2.44 -25.69 3.26
N GLY A 30 3.56 -25.64 2.51
CA GLY A 30 3.99 -26.70 1.61
C GLY A 30 3.36 -26.69 0.21
N LEU A 31 2.63 -25.63 -0.15
CA LEU A 31 2.01 -25.48 -1.48
C LEU A 31 3.05 -25.10 -2.54
N ASP A 32 2.90 -25.60 -3.77
CA ASP A 32 3.65 -25.18 -4.96
C ASP A 32 3.04 -23.89 -5.53
N VAL A 33 3.75 -22.78 -5.31
CA VAL A 33 3.26 -21.44 -5.61
C VAL A 33 4.04 -20.83 -6.77
N LEU A 34 3.30 -20.31 -7.75
CA LEU A 34 3.85 -19.50 -8.84
C LEU A 34 3.33 -18.06 -8.74
N ALA A 35 4.23 -17.09 -8.71
CA ALA A 35 3.92 -15.69 -8.94
C ALA A 35 4.18 -15.31 -10.41
N ILE A 36 3.25 -14.61 -11.05
CA ILE A 36 3.39 -14.06 -12.40
C ILE A 36 3.39 -12.54 -12.28
N GLU A 37 4.49 -11.90 -12.68
CA GLU A 37 4.70 -10.46 -12.61
C GLU A 37 4.89 -9.88 -14.01
N ARG A 38 4.11 -8.83 -14.33
CA ARG A 38 4.14 -8.20 -15.65
C ARG A 38 5.43 -7.46 -15.94
N GLY A 39 6.03 -6.86 -14.91
CA GLY A 39 7.25 -6.09 -15.07
C GLY A 39 8.51 -6.91 -14.77
N PRO A 40 9.67 -6.24 -14.81
CA PRO A 40 10.96 -6.90 -14.64
C PRO A 40 11.21 -7.31 -13.19
N TRP A 41 12.16 -8.23 -13.01
CA TRP A 41 12.82 -8.45 -11.73
C TRP A 41 13.55 -7.17 -11.28
N ARG A 42 13.58 -6.91 -9.97
CA ARG A 42 14.39 -5.84 -9.38
C ARG A 42 15.02 -6.27 -8.07
N ASP A 43 16.28 -5.92 -7.88
CA ASP A 43 17.00 -6.08 -6.64
C ASP A 43 17.67 -4.78 -6.19
N THR A 44 17.80 -4.60 -4.89
CA THR A 44 18.37 -3.37 -4.32
C THR A 44 19.82 -3.16 -4.74
N ALA A 45 20.65 -4.21 -4.76
CA ALA A 45 22.07 -4.08 -5.07
C ALA A 45 22.31 -3.68 -6.54
N THR A 46 21.48 -4.18 -7.45
CA THR A 46 21.64 -4.04 -8.91
C THR A 46 20.83 -2.92 -9.51
N ASP A 47 19.64 -2.62 -8.98
CA ASP A 47 18.71 -1.66 -9.58
C ASP A 47 18.68 -0.34 -8.83
N PHE A 48 19.05 -0.34 -7.54
CA PHE A 48 19.06 0.84 -6.66
C PHE A 48 20.43 1.08 -6.04
N ASN A 49 21.51 0.83 -6.79
CA ASN A 49 22.85 1.07 -6.28
C ASN A 49 23.03 2.52 -5.80
N ILE A 50 23.73 2.70 -4.67
CA ILE A 50 23.96 4.00 -4.04
C ILE A 50 24.60 5.04 -4.97
N GLY A 51 25.35 4.62 -5.99
CA GLY A 51 26.00 5.52 -6.95
C GLY A 51 25.05 6.24 -7.91
N TYR A 52 23.82 5.77 -8.10
CA TYR A 52 22.85 6.38 -9.03
C TYR A 52 21.39 6.33 -8.56
N ALA A 53 21.07 5.70 -7.43
CA ALA A 53 19.69 5.61 -6.93
C ALA A 53 19.04 6.98 -6.69
N GLN A 54 19.85 8.04 -6.56
CA GLN A 54 19.43 9.42 -6.35
C GLN A 54 19.19 10.19 -7.68
N ASP A 55 19.19 9.51 -8.83
CA ASP A 55 18.92 10.14 -10.13
C ASP A 55 17.46 10.59 -10.23
N GLU A 56 17.23 11.86 -9.89
CA GLU A 56 15.93 12.52 -9.93
C GLU A 56 15.34 12.58 -11.34
N LEU A 57 16.19 12.75 -12.37
CA LEU A 57 15.73 12.79 -13.75
C LEU A 57 15.17 11.43 -14.14
N ARG A 58 15.86 10.34 -13.79
CA ARG A 58 15.40 8.97 -14.06
C ARG A 58 14.12 8.63 -13.31
N TYR A 59 14.07 8.88 -12.01
CA TYR A 59 13.01 8.32 -11.16
C TYR A 59 11.85 9.30 -10.89
N SER A 60 12.13 10.57 -10.59
CA SER A 60 11.07 11.54 -10.28
C SER A 60 10.44 12.12 -11.54
N ILE A 61 11.25 12.44 -12.55
CA ILE A 61 10.78 13.09 -13.78
C ILE A 61 10.37 12.06 -14.83
N ARG A 62 11.24 11.11 -15.17
CA ARG A 62 10.96 10.08 -16.20
C ARG A 62 10.18 8.88 -15.70
N ARG A 63 10.03 8.74 -14.38
CA ARG A 63 9.18 7.73 -13.74
C ARG A 63 9.54 6.29 -14.14
N ASP A 64 10.83 5.98 -14.17
CA ASP A 64 11.35 4.68 -14.63
C ASP A 64 10.85 3.46 -13.81
N LEU A 65 10.40 3.66 -12.56
CA LEU A 65 9.86 2.57 -11.72
C LEU A 65 8.36 2.31 -11.93
N PHE A 66 7.70 3.16 -12.69
CA PHE A 66 6.25 3.19 -12.80
C PHE A 66 5.78 2.62 -14.15
N LEU A 67 4.55 2.11 -14.16
CA LEU A 67 3.90 1.69 -15.39
C LEU A 67 3.63 2.92 -16.26
N GLN A 68 4.18 2.89 -17.47
CA GLN A 68 4.11 4.02 -18.39
C GLN A 68 2.78 4.01 -19.17
N PRO A 69 2.12 5.16 -19.38
CA PRO A 69 0.86 5.24 -20.13
C PRO A 69 0.93 4.69 -21.56
N VAL A 70 2.13 4.69 -22.17
CA VAL A 70 2.37 4.12 -23.50
C VAL A 70 2.29 2.59 -23.52
N VAL A 71 2.57 1.94 -22.38
CA VAL A 71 2.50 0.49 -22.22
C VAL A 71 1.08 0.07 -21.85
N GLU A 72 0.47 0.77 -20.89
CA GLU A 72 -0.92 0.54 -20.46
C GLU A 72 -1.64 1.87 -20.43
N THR A 73 -2.60 2.06 -21.33
CA THR A 73 -3.37 3.31 -21.40
C THR A 73 -4.61 3.22 -20.53
N MET A 74 -4.77 4.18 -19.63
CA MET A 74 -6.02 4.38 -18.90
C MET A 74 -6.82 5.51 -19.56
N THR A 75 -8.14 5.38 -19.56
CA THR A 75 -9.04 6.43 -20.04
C THR A 75 -9.80 7.06 -18.88
N MET A 76 -10.08 8.35 -18.99
CA MET A 76 -10.81 9.12 -17.98
C MET A 76 -11.93 9.93 -18.64
N ARG A 77 -13.04 10.05 -17.93
CA ARG A 77 -14.13 10.99 -18.19
C ARG A 77 -14.57 11.61 -16.87
N ASN A 78 -15.07 12.83 -16.90
CA ASN A 78 -15.54 13.53 -15.69
C ASN A 78 -17.00 13.18 -15.37
N ASP A 79 -17.78 12.84 -16.39
CA ASP A 79 -19.18 12.47 -16.29
C ASP A 79 -19.49 11.26 -17.20
N PRO A 80 -20.44 10.36 -16.85
CA PRO A 80 -20.79 9.19 -17.65
C PRO A 80 -21.21 9.46 -19.10
N SER A 81 -21.72 10.67 -19.42
CA SER A 81 -22.11 11.05 -20.79
C SER A 81 -20.92 11.36 -21.70
N GLN A 82 -19.73 11.59 -21.14
CA GLN A 82 -18.54 11.94 -21.90
C GLN A 82 -17.86 10.71 -22.47
N THR A 83 -17.26 10.86 -23.66
CA THR A 83 -16.30 9.88 -24.16
C THR A 83 -15.07 9.87 -23.25
N ALA A 84 -14.70 8.70 -22.73
CA ALA A 84 -13.48 8.56 -21.94
C ALA A 84 -12.25 8.70 -22.84
N LEU A 85 -11.36 9.63 -22.50
CA LEU A 85 -10.18 9.96 -23.30
C LEU A 85 -8.91 9.38 -22.66
N PRO A 86 -7.91 8.98 -23.46
CA PRO A 86 -6.68 8.39 -22.94
C PRO A 86 -5.86 9.40 -22.14
N MET A 87 -5.39 8.98 -20.97
CA MET A 87 -4.43 9.72 -20.15
C MET A 87 -3.03 9.59 -20.74
N ARG A 88 -2.34 10.72 -20.93
CA ARG A 88 -0.96 10.78 -21.43
C ARG A 88 0.08 10.90 -20.31
N ASP A 89 -0.37 11.34 -19.14
CA ASP A 89 0.38 11.38 -17.90
C ASP A 89 -0.62 10.99 -16.79
N PHE A 90 -0.25 10.04 -15.94
CA PHE A 90 -1.08 9.62 -14.82
C PHE A 90 -1.04 10.59 -13.62
N GLY A 91 -0.17 11.60 -13.66
CA GLY A 91 -0.06 12.62 -12.61
C GLY A 91 0.28 12.02 -11.26
N SER A 92 -0.60 12.23 -10.26
CA SER A 92 -0.46 11.68 -8.91
C SER A 92 -0.76 10.18 -8.83
N PHE A 93 -1.40 9.61 -9.84
CA PHE A 93 -1.63 8.17 -9.91
C PHE A 93 -0.36 7.50 -10.47
N LEU A 94 0.41 6.86 -9.61
CA LEU A 94 1.73 6.33 -9.97
C LEU A 94 1.79 4.80 -9.73
N PRO A 95 1.22 3.98 -10.61
CA PRO A 95 1.26 2.52 -10.50
C PRO A 95 2.68 2.01 -10.64
N GLY A 96 3.17 1.24 -9.66
CA GLY A 96 4.45 0.55 -9.76
C GLY A 96 4.42 -0.54 -10.84
N ASN A 97 5.58 -0.80 -11.46
CA ASN A 97 5.71 -1.83 -12.49
C ASN A 97 6.88 -2.75 -12.17
N GLY A 98 6.71 -4.07 -12.05
CA GLY A 98 7.78 -5.03 -11.75
C GLY A 98 7.78 -5.52 -10.31
N VAL A 99 8.67 -6.49 -10.02
CA VAL A 99 8.72 -7.18 -8.73
C VAL A 99 8.84 -6.17 -7.57
N GLY A 100 8.08 -6.41 -6.50
CA GLY A 100 7.86 -5.54 -5.34
C GLY A 100 6.80 -4.45 -5.52
N GLY A 101 6.41 -4.16 -6.76
CA GLY A 101 5.33 -3.22 -7.08
C GLY A 101 5.50 -1.84 -6.42
N ALA A 102 4.39 -1.27 -5.94
CA ALA A 102 4.41 0.05 -5.32
C ALA A 102 5.21 0.12 -4.01
N GLY A 103 5.47 -1.02 -3.36
CA GLY A 103 6.31 -1.12 -2.17
C GLY A 103 7.78 -0.74 -2.43
N VAL A 104 8.22 -0.66 -3.68
CA VAL A 104 9.56 -0.15 -4.01
C VAL A 104 9.65 1.35 -3.82
N HIS A 105 8.65 2.08 -4.30
CA HIS A 105 8.71 3.52 -4.51
C HIS A 105 7.79 4.32 -3.56
N TRP A 106 7.17 3.65 -2.60
CA TRP A 106 6.40 4.30 -1.53
C TRP A 106 7.29 5.07 -0.54
N ASN A 107 6.67 5.95 0.25
CA ASN A 107 7.34 6.67 1.34
C ASN A 107 7.56 5.81 2.58
N GLY A 108 6.73 4.79 2.79
CA GLY A 108 6.78 3.94 3.99
C GLY A 108 5.89 4.43 5.14
N HIS A 109 4.83 5.19 4.87
CA HIS A 109 3.83 5.50 5.90
C HIS A 109 3.01 4.24 6.22
N THR A 110 2.82 3.94 7.50
CA THR A 110 2.08 2.73 7.92
C THR A 110 1.03 3.06 8.98
N TRP A 111 -0.21 3.24 8.53
CA TRP A 111 -1.35 3.56 9.38
C TRP A 111 -2.19 2.30 9.68
N ARG A 112 -2.66 2.18 10.93
CA ARG A 112 -3.72 1.23 11.29
C ARG A 112 -5.07 1.94 11.15
N PHE A 113 -6.08 1.22 10.67
CA PHE A 113 -7.46 1.70 10.72
C PHE A 113 -7.97 1.64 12.17
N TRP A 114 -8.96 2.47 12.47
CA TRP A 114 -9.66 2.45 13.75
C TRP A 114 -10.86 1.50 13.68
N ASP A 115 -11.35 1.02 14.82
CA ASP A 115 -12.50 0.10 14.89
C ASP A 115 -13.76 0.73 14.29
N SER A 116 -13.86 2.06 14.35
CA SER A 116 -14.89 2.85 13.67
C SER A 116 -14.85 2.71 12.15
N ASP A 117 -13.66 2.55 11.55
CA ASP A 117 -13.52 2.41 10.09
C ASP A 117 -14.05 1.04 9.63
N PHE A 118 -13.80 -0.02 10.41
CA PHE A 118 -14.33 -1.36 10.12
C PHE A 118 -15.85 -1.45 10.28
N LYS A 119 -16.43 -0.58 11.12
CA LYS A 119 -17.87 -0.50 11.41
C LYS A 119 -18.48 0.81 10.89
N THR A 120 -17.97 1.35 9.79
CA THR A 120 -18.28 2.71 9.31
C THR A 120 -19.79 2.97 9.24
N LYS A 121 -20.57 2.09 8.61
CA LYS A 121 -22.00 2.31 8.41
C LYS A 121 -22.76 2.30 9.72
N THR A 122 -22.53 1.28 10.55
CA THR A 122 -23.17 1.16 11.86
C THR A 122 -22.76 2.32 12.77
N ASN A 123 -21.48 2.65 12.83
CA ASN A 123 -20.93 3.71 13.69
C ASN A 123 -21.51 5.09 13.33
N LEU A 124 -21.47 5.47 12.05
CA LEU A 124 -22.02 6.74 11.59
C LEU A 124 -23.54 6.83 11.78
N THR A 125 -24.27 5.73 11.54
CA THR A 125 -25.72 5.66 11.79
C THR A 125 -26.05 5.89 13.25
N ASN A 126 -25.30 5.28 14.17
CA ASN A 126 -25.54 5.41 15.60
C ASN A 126 -25.23 6.82 16.12
N LYS A 127 -24.14 7.44 15.63
CA LYS A 127 -23.72 8.77 16.07
C LYS A 127 -24.58 9.89 15.48
N TYR A 128 -24.89 9.81 14.19
CA TYR A 128 -25.45 10.95 13.43
C TYR A 128 -26.83 10.66 12.80
N GLY A 129 -27.33 9.43 12.93
CA GLY A 129 -28.59 8.99 12.34
C GLY A 129 -28.45 8.55 10.89
N ALA A 130 -29.29 7.60 10.46
CA ALA A 130 -29.25 7.01 9.12
C ALA A 130 -29.40 8.05 7.99
N ALA A 131 -30.13 9.15 8.24
CA ALA A 131 -30.31 10.23 7.28
C ALA A 131 -28.99 10.91 6.90
N ARG A 132 -27.99 10.92 7.79
CA ARG A 132 -26.70 11.58 7.56
C ARG A 132 -25.86 10.90 6.48
N ILE A 133 -26.06 9.61 6.29
CA ILE A 133 -25.27 8.79 5.36
C ILE A 133 -26.12 8.24 4.20
N ALA A 134 -27.37 8.70 4.06
CA ALA A 134 -28.33 8.14 3.10
C ALA A 134 -27.83 8.20 1.64
N ASP A 135 -27.04 9.22 1.31
CA ASP A 135 -26.48 9.44 -0.03
C ASP A 135 -25.06 8.85 -0.19
N LEU A 136 -24.51 8.22 0.85
CA LEU A 136 -23.18 7.63 0.85
C LEU A 136 -23.24 6.11 0.58
N GLN A 137 -22.22 5.59 -0.11
CA GLN A 137 -22.06 4.16 -0.35
C GLN A 137 -21.12 3.54 0.69
N VAL A 138 -21.57 3.51 1.95
CA VAL A 138 -20.81 2.97 3.10
C VAL A 138 -21.37 1.65 3.57
N GLU A 139 -20.49 0.72 3.96
CA GLU A 139 -20.83 -0.59 4.53
C GLU A 139 -19.85 -0.95 5.65
N ASP A 140 -20.24 -1.90 6.51
CA ASP A 140 -19.35 -2.50 7.50
C ASP A 140 -18.50 -3.60 6.83
N TRP A 141 -17.26 -3.75 7.28
CA TRP A 141 -16.28 -4.65 6.65
C TRP A 141 -16.51 -6.13 6.99
N GLY A 142 -17.33 -6.41 8.01
CA GLY A 142 -17.57 -7.78 8.52
C GLY A 142 -16.44 -8.33 9.42
N VAL A 143 -15.45 -7.50 9.74
CA VAL A 143 -14.39 -7.74 10.71
C VAL A 143 -14.31 -6.54 11.67
N THR A 144 -13.57 -6.67 12.76
CA THR A 144 -13.37 -5.61 13.77
C THR A 144 -11.90 -5.22 13.86
N GLY A 145 -11.61 -4.09 14.53
CA GLY A 145 -10.23 -3.71 14.83
C GLY A 145 -9.48 -4.80 15.61
N ALA A 146 -10.19 -5.49 16.51
CA ALA A 146 -9.64 -6.61 17.28
C ALA A 146 -9.31 -7.86 16.42
N ASP A 147 -10.10 -8.14 15.37
CA ASP A 147 -9.80 -9.23 14.43
C ASP A 147 -8.55 -8.91 13.60
N MET A 148 -8.33 -7.63 13.29
CA MET A 148 -7.22 -7.17 12.46
C MET A 148 -5.92 -6.90 13.23
N GLU A 149 -6.00 -6.63 14.54
CA GLU A 149 -4.86 -6.27 15.39
C GLU A 149 -3.66 -7.23 15.26
N PRO A 150 -3.84 -8.57 15.31
CA PRO A 150 -2.70 -9.49 15.24
C PRO A 150 -1.96 -9.40 13.90
N TYR A 151 -2.67 -9.11 12.81
CA TYR A 151 -2.09 -8.98 11.47
C TYR A 151 -1.39 -7.64 11.28
N TYR A 152 -1.90 -6.56 11.90
CA TYR A 152 -1.18 -5.30 11.95
C TYR A 152 0.13 -5.42 12.73
N ASP A 153 0.12 -6.07 13.90
CA ASP A 153 1.35 -6.32 14.67
C ASP A 153 2.34 -7.18 13.88
N GLN A 154 1.88 -8.28 13.27
CA GLN A 154 2.73 -9.15 12.45
C GLN A 154 3.38 -8.38 11.30
N PHE A 155 2.60 -7.56 10.57
CA PHE A 155 3.13 -6.76 9.47
C PHE A 155 4.13 -5.71 9.97
N GLU A 156 3.83 -5.01 11.07
CA GLU A 156 4.73 -3.99 11.61
C GLU A 156 6.08 -4.59 12.02
N TYR A 157 6.09 -5.76 12.64
CA TYR A 157 7.32 -6.48 12.99
C TYR A 157 8.02 -7.07 11.77
N LEU A 158 7.30 -7.58 10.78
CA LEU A 158 7.86 -8.04 9.51
C LEU A 158 8.57 -6.90 8.75
N ALA A 159 7.95 -5.73 8.74
CA ALA A 159 8.44 -4.53 8.06
C ALA A 159 9.33 -3.65 8.95
N GLY A 160 9.59 -4.00 10.21
CA GLY A 160 10.50 -3.27 11.10
C GLY A 160 10.08 -1.83 11.42
N ILE A 161 8.78 -1.55 11.45
CA ILE A 161 8.24 -0.19 11.53
C ILE A 161 8.79 0.58 12.74
N SER A 162 9.25 1.80 12.48
CA SER A 162 9.69 2.79 13.45
C SER A 162 8.50 3.63 13.89
N GLY A 163 8.25 3.72 15.19
CA GLY A 163 7.13 4.52 15.69
C GLY A 163 7.04 4.56 17.21
N LYS A 164 5.99 5.19 17.71
CA LYS A 164 5.63 5.18 19.13
C LYS A 164 4.15 4.87 19.27
N ALA A 165 3.82 3.74 19.88
CA ALA A 165 2.45 3.43 20.24
C ALA A 165 1.94 4.49 21.23
N GLY A 166 0.73 4.99 21.00
CA GLY A 166 -0.04 5.86 21.88
C GLY A 166 -1.09 5.11 22.70
N ASN A 167 -1.45 3.87 22.35
CA ASN A 167 -2.35 3.04 23.14
C ASN A 167 -1.88 1.58 23.17
N ILE A 168 -1.45 1.07 24.33
CA ILE A 168 -1.06 -0.33 24.52
C ILE A 168 -2.03 -0.98 25.49
N LYS A 169 -2.80 -1.96 25.01
CA LYS A 169 -3.78 -2.72 25.80
C LYS A 169 -4.74 -1.82 26.60
N GLY A 170 -5.16 -0.70 26.00
CA GLY A 170 -6.07 0.28 26.61
C GLY A 170 -5.38 1.31 27.51
N GLN A 171 -4.05 1.26 27.64
CA GLN A 171 -3.28 2.23 28.41
C GLN A 171 -2.63 3.25 27.49
N LEU A 172 -3.01 4.51 27.65
CA LEU A 172 -2.43 5.61 26.89
C LEU A 172 -0.94 5.77 27.20
N GLN A 173 -0.16 5.99 26.15
CA GLN A 173 1.28 6.15 26.20
C GLN A 173 1.65 7.58 25.80
N GLU A 174 2.45 8.24 26.63
CA GLU A 174 2.92 9.58 26.34
C GLU A 174 3.78 9.60 25.05
N GLY A 175 3.53 10.58 24.19
CA GLY A 175 4.28 10.80 22.95
C GLY A 175 3.84 9.94 21.75
N GLY A 176 2.86 9.04 21.91
CA GLY A 176 2.20 8.35 20.80
C GLY A 176 0.83 8.96 20.46
N ASN A 177 0.14 8.38 19.47
CA ASN A 177 -1.20 8.82 19.07
C ASN A 177 -2.26 8.45 20.13
N PRO A 178 -2.89 9.41 20.84
CA PRO A 178 -3.85 9.06 21.89
C PRO A 178 -5.21 8.56 21.32
N PHE A 179 -5.46 8.73 20.03
CA PHE A 179 -6.72 8.38 19.38
C PHE A 179 -6.72 6.98 18.76
N GLU A 180 -5.55 6.32 18.69
CA GLU A 180 -5.47 5.01 18.06
C GLU A 180 -6.09 3.89 18.90
N ASP A 181 -6.57 2.87 18.20
CA ASP A 181 -7.03 1.64 18.82
C ASP A 181 -5.94 0.93 19.63
N PRO A 182 -6.32 0.16 20.68
CA PRO A 182 -5.36 -0.58 21.49
C PRO A 182 -4.47 -1.53 20.68
N ARG A 183 -3.16 -1.37 20.84
CA ARG A 183 -2.15 -2.29 20.31
C ARG A 183 -1.81 -3.37 21.33
N ALA A 184 -1.37 -4.54 20.85
CA ALA A 184 -0.83 -5.59 21.70
C ALA A 184 0.50 -5.18 22.37
N ARG A 185 1.34 -4.42 21.66
CA ARG A 185 2.68 -3.99 22.09
C ARG A 185 3.15 -2.76 21.31
N ASP A 186 4.29 -2.19 21.73
CA ASP A 186 4.94 -1.06 21.04
C ASP A 186 5.56 -1.51 19.70
N TYR A 187 5.92 -0.53 18.87
CA TYR A 187 6.59 -0.73 17.58
C TYR A 187 7.93 -1.47 17.73
N PRO A 188 8.37 -2.25 16.72
CA PRO A 188 9.64 -2.98 16.78
C PRO A 188 10.88 -2.05 16.82
N ASN A 189 10.77 -0.87 16.22
CA ASN A 189 11.78 0.17 16.23
C ASN A 189 11.27 1.45 16.88
N PRO A 190 12.13 2.19 17.60
CA PRO A 190 11.75 3.50 18.14
C PRO A 190 11.46 4.48 17.00
N PRO A 191 10.83 5.64 17.29
CA PRO A 191 10.65 6.69 16.30
C PRO A 191 11.94 7.09 15.59
N MET A 192 11.82 7.55 14.35
CA MET A 192 12.93 8.21 13.67
C MET A 192 13.37 9.46 14.44
N GLN A 193 14.64 9.84 14.31
CA GLN A 193 15.12 11.12 14.83
C GLN A 193 14.51 12.26 14.00
N MET A 194 13.73 13.11 14.65
CA MET A 194 13.06 14.25 14.00
C MET A 194 14.05 15.33 13.58
N THR A 195 13.82 15.90 12.39
CA THR A 195 14.51 17.10 11.91
C THR A 195 13.85 18.35 12.47
N TYR A 196 14.37 19.53 12.12
CA TYR A 196 13.92 20.78 12.70
C TYR A 196 12.45 21.11 12.40
N ALA A 197 12.00 20.91 11.15
CA ALA A 197 10.62 21.20 10.75
C ALA A 197 9.55 20.42 11.54
N PRO A 198 9.57 19.07 11.59
CA PRO A 198 8.60 18.30 12.37
C PRO A 198 8.72 18.57 13.88
N THR A 199 9.92 18.87 14.39
CA THR A 199 10.09 19.27 15.80
C THR A 199 9.34 20.57 16.10
N LEU A 200 9.55 21.61 15.28
CA LEU A 200 8.86 22.89 15.42
C LEU A 200 7.33 22.74 15.25
N PHE A 201 6.89 21.91 14.31
CA PHE A 201 5.47 21.58 14.13
C PHE A 201 4.87 20.95 15.39
N ALA A 202 5.55 19.98 15.99
CA ALA A 202 5.07 19.35 17.22
C ALA A 202 5.06 20.31 18.41
N GLU A 203 6.04 21.22 18.52
CA GLU A 203 6.04 22.27 19.54
C GLU A 203 4.84 23.23 19.37
N ALA A 204 4.59 23.69 18.14
CA ALA A 204 3.46 24.53 17.82
C ALA A 204 2.12 23.83 18.11
N GLY A 205 1.96 22.58 17.67
CA GLY A 205 0.77 21.76 17.95
C GLY A 205 0.49 21.62 19.45
N ARG A 206 1.51 21.28 20.25
CA ARG A 206 1.39 21.18 21.72
C ARG A 206 1.01 22.52 22.35
N SER A 207 1.54 23.63 21.87
CA SER A 207 1.20 24.98 22.38
C SER A 207 -0.28 25.35 22.16
N MET A 208 -0.92 24.72 21.19
CA MET A 208 -2.35 24.86 20.90
C MET A 208 -3.23 23.80 21.59
N GLY A 209 -2.63 22.91 22.40
CA GLY A 209 -3.34 21.83 23.08
C GLY A 209 -3.66 20.61 22.18
N LEU A 210 -2.99 20.49 21.03
CA LEU A 210 -3.10 19.33 20.14
C LEU A 210 -2.11 18.22 20.53
N HIS A 211 -2.26 17.03 19.93
CA HIS A 211 -1.52 15.83 20.31
C HIS A 211 -0.59 15.31 19.20
N PRO A 212 0.50 16.03 18.88
CA PRO A 212 1.44 15.58 17.86
C PRO A 212 2.24 14.37 18.32
N PHE A 213 2.38 13.40 17.42
CA PHE A 213 3.13 12.16 17.61
C PHE A 213 4.01 11.83 16.40
N PRO A 214 5.09 11.03 16.55
CA PRO A 214 5.90 10.58 15.43
C PRO A 214 5.12 9.77 14.40
N THR A 215 5.20 10.14 13.13
CA THR A 215 4.59 9.37 12.03
C THR A 215 5.17 7.95 11.98
N PRO A 216 4.34 6.89 11.99
CA PRO A 216 4.81 5.52 11.84
C PRO A 216 5.47 5.29 10.49
N SER A 217 6.69 4.76 10.51
CA SER A 217 7.59 4.77 9.36
C SER A 217 8.22 3.41 9.09
N ALA A 218 8.12 2.96 7.84
CA ALA A 218 8.83 1.81 7.30
C ALA A 218 10.29 2.11 6.93
N ASN A 219 10.84 3.25 7.41
CA ASN A 219 12.26 3.57 7.38
C ASN A 219 12.88 3.21 8.74
N MET A 220 13.98 2.43 8.73
CA MET A 220 14.58 1.90 9.95
C MET A 220 15.29 2.98 10.78
N SER A 221 14.79 3.30 11.98
CA SER A 221 15.44 4.24 12.90
C SER A 221 16.75 3.71 13.50
N ARG A 222 16.88 2.38 13.54
CA ARG A 222 18.09 1.62 13.89
C ARG A 222 18.13 0.33 13.07
N ALA A 223 19.29 -0.32 12.98
CA ALA A 223 19.37 -1.64 12.34
C ALA A 223 18.41 -2.62 13.00
N TYR A 224 17.75 -3.45 12.19
CA TYR A 224 16.69 -4.34 12.65
C TYR A 224 16.68 -5.66 11.88
N THR A 225 16.57 -6.77 12.60
CA THR A 225 16.37 -8.09 12.01
C THR A 225 14.92 -8.49 12.18
N ASN A 226 14.22 -8.71 11.07
CA ASN A 226 12.81 -9.05 11.09
C ASN A 226 12.59 -10.53 11.49
N PRO A 227 11.32 -10.95 11.75
CA PRO A 227 10.99 -12.32 12.11
C PRO A 227 11.40 -13.40 11.09
N LEU A 228 11.65 -13.03 9.82
CA LEU A 228 12.17 -13.94 8.79
C LEU A 228 13.71 -14.03 8.79
N GLY A 229 14.39 -13.38 9.74
CA GLY A 229 15.84 -13.37 9.86
C GLY A 229 16.55 -12.43 8.87
N ILE A 230 15.82 -11.56 8.17
CA ILE A 230 16.39 -10.59 7.23
C ILE A 230 16.76 -9.32 8.00
N THR A 231 18.00 -8.85 7.82
CA THR A 231 18.50 -7.65 8.49
C THR A 231 18.41 -6.44 7.58
N LEU A 232 17.73 -5.40 8.05
CA LEU A 232 17.61 -4.09 7.42
C LEU A 232 18.57 -3.09 8.08
N GLY A 233 19.20 -2.26 7.26
CA GLY A 233 20.16 -1.25 7.72
C GLY A 233 19.47 0.00 8.27
N GLN A 234 20.08 0.68 9.22
CA GLN A 234 19.61 1.98 9.71
C GLN A 234 19.52 3.01 8.57
N CYS A 235 18.46 3.82 8.57
CA CYS A 235 18.29 4.91 7.61
C CYS A 235 19.40 5.96 7.74
N THR A 236 19.97 6.36 6.60
CA THR A 236 21.01 7.39 6.49
C THR A 236 20.47 8.78 6.18
N PHE A 237 19.14 8.96 6.20
CA PHE A 237 18.45 10.22 5.92
C PHE A 237 18.80 10.84 4.55
N CYS A 238 18.91 10.01 3.51
CA CYS A 238 19.31 10.46 2.18
C CYS A 238 18.21 11.21 1.39
N GLY A 239 16.94 11.16 1.81
CA GLY A 239 15.82 11.85 1.17
C GLY A 239 15.15 11.16 -0.03
N PHE A 240 15.73 10.10 -0.59
CA PHE A 240 15.23 9.46 -1.81
C PHE A 240 14.35 8.24 -1.51
N CYS A 241 13.11 8.50 -1.05
CA CYS A 241 12.13 7.45 -0.72
C CYS A 241 10.93 7.44 -1.68
N GLU A 242 10.17 8.54 -1.77
CA GLU A 242 9.05 8.63 -2.71
C GLU A 242 9.56 8.55 -4.14
N ARG A 243 9.00 7.67 -4.97
CA ARG A 243 9.41 7.49 -6.38
C ARG A 243 10.77 6.82 -6.59
N PHE A 244 11.50 6.53 -5.51
CA PHE A 244 12.83 5.91 -5.55
C PHE A 244 12.83 4.55 -4.85
N GLY A 245 13.65 3.63 -5.35
CA GLY A 245 14.05 2.45 -4.58
C GLY A 245 15.09 2.83 -3.53
N CYS A 246 15.03 2.22 -2.34
CA CYS A 246 16.00 2.52 -1.28
C CYS A 246 17.33 1.83 -1.54
N ALA A 247 18.40 2.60 -1.72
CA ALA A 247 19.74 2.07 -1.94
C ALA A 247 20.42 1.43 -0.73
N ASN A 248 19.90 1.70 0.47
CA ASN A 248 20.59 1.40 1.73
C ASN A 248 19.98 0.22 2.50
N TYR A 249 19.02 -0.51 1.90
CA TYR A 249 18.27 -1.57 2.58
C TYR A 249 17.57 -1.08 3.87
N SER A 250 17.23 0.22 3.94
CA SER A 250 16.66 0.86 5.13
C SER A 250 15.18 1.18 5.05
N LYS A 251 14.60 1.13 3.84
CA LYS A 251 13.16 1.23 3.63
C LYS A 251 12.63 -0.17 3.39
N SER A 252 11.62 -0.55 4.14
CA SER A 252 10.97 -1.84 3.94
C SER A 252 10.23 -1.86 2.61
N SER A 253 10.38 -2.97 1.90
CA SER A 253 9.74 -3.33 0.64
C SER A 253 9.75 -4.85 0.56
N ALA A 254 8.93 -5.48 -0.29
CA ALA A 254 8.97 -6.93 -0.44
C ALA A 254 10.41 -7.44 -0.72
N GLN A 255 11.20 -6.69 -1.51
CA GLN A 255 12.60 -6.97 -1.81
C GLN A 255 13.50 -7.05 -0.58
N THR A 256 13.28 -6.17 0.39
CA THR A 256 14.15 -6.04 1.55
C THR A 256 13.64 -6.80 2.76
N THR A 257 12.42 -7.33 2.72
CA THR A 257 11.77 -7.96 3.90
C THR A 257 11.32 -9.39 3.71
N ILE A 258 11.02 -9.86 2.49
CA ILE A 258 10.43 -11.19 2.26
C ILE A 258 11.15 -11.95 1.14
N LEU A 259 11.37 -11.31 -0.01
CA LEU A 259 11.93 -11.98 -1.20
C LEU A 259 13.27 -12.71 -0.94
N PRO A 260 14.21 -12.20 -0.11
CA PRO A 260 15.47 -12.90 0.15
C PRO A 260 15.30 -14.29 0.79
N VAL A 261 14.19 -14.52 1.50
CA VAL A 261 13.84 -15.82 2.09
C VAL A 261 12.94 -16.61 1.13
N LEU A 262 11.92 -15.97 0.58
CA LEU A 262 10.96 -16.59 -0.33
C LEU A 262 11.65 -17.22 -1.56
N MET A 263 12.63 -16.54 -2.16
CA MET A 263 13.36 -17.05 -3.33
C MET A 263 14.23 -18.27 -3.06
N LYS A 264 14.47 -18.62 -1.79
CA LYS A 264 15.22 -19.83 -1.40
C LYS A 264 14.32 -21.06 -1.25
N LYS A 265 13.00 -20.89 -1.28
CA LYS A 265 12.05 -21.98 -1.11
C LYS A 265 11.92 -22.77 -2.41
N ALA A 266 12.09 -24.09 -2.33
CA ALA A 266 12.08 -24.98 -3.49
C ALA A 266 10.71 -25.11 -4.16
N ASN A 267 9.64 -24.78 -3.43
CA ASN A 267 8.24 -24.79 -3.87
C ASN A 267 7.72 -23.38 -4.23
N PHE A 268 8.62 -22.43 -4.51
CA PHE A 268 8.27 -21.12 -5.02
C PHE A 268 8.90 -20.86 -6.38
N GLU A 269 8.12 -20.31 -7.30
CA GLU A 269 8.55 -19.86 -8.60
C GLU A 269 8.02 -18.45 -8.88
N VAL A 270 8.80 -17.62 -9.57
CA VAL A 270 8.36 -16.34 -10.11
C VAL A 270 8.68 -16.28 -11.60
N ARG A 271 7.73 -15.77 -12.39
CA ARG A 271 7.93 -15.44 -13.81
C ARG A 271 7.70 -13.95 -13.99
N THR A 272 8.76 -13.23 -14.32
CA THR A 272 8.71 -11.80 -14.62
C THR A 272 8.44 -11.57 -16.11
N ASP A 273 8.21 -10.31 -16.47
CA ASP A 273 7.98 -9.91 -17.87
C ASP A 273 6.87 -10.74 -18.53
N SER A 274 5.86 -11.07 -17.72
CA SER A 274 4.76 -11.99 -18.03
C SER A 274 3.43 -11.39 -17.62
N GLU A 275 2.58 -11.09 -18.59
CA GLU A 275 1.30 -10.41 -18.42
C GLU A 275 0.15 -11.42 -18.38
N VAL A 276 -0.55 -11.52 -17.26
CA VAL A 276 -1.79 -12.30 -17.18
C VAL A 276 -2.89 -11.57 -17.96
N LEU A 277 -3.50 -12.27 -18.91
CA LEU A 277 -4.54 -11.71 -19.79
C LEU A 277 -5.93 -11.89 -19.19
N HIS A 278 -6.20 -13.07 -18.63
CA HIS A 278 -7.45 -13.41 -17.96
C HIS A 278 -7.29 -14.63 -17.07
N VAL A 279 -8.20 -14.76 -16.10
CA VAL A 279 -8.41 -15.95 -15.30
C VAL A 279 -9.33 -16.89 -16.08
N ASP A 280 -8.90 -18.13 -16.23
CA ASP A 280 -9.69 -19.17 -16.85
C ASP A 280 -10.64 -19.78 -15.84
N LEU A 281 -11.94 -19.78 -16.12
CA LEU A 281 -12.94 -20.43 -15.28
C LEU A 281 -13.14 -21.90 -15.70
N ALA A 282 -13.42 -22.75 -14.71
CA ALA A 282 -13.85 -24.12 -14.93
C ALA A 282 -15.25 -24.17 -15.55
N SER A 283 -15.63 -25.34 -16.06
CA SER A 283 -16.98 -25.59 -16.54
C SER A 283 -18.02 -25.26 -15.46
N GLY A 284 -18.92 -24.32 -15.74
CA GLY A 284 -19.93 -23.84 -14.80
C GLY A 284 -19.63 -22.47 -14.17
N GLY A 285 -18.44 -21.90 -14.39
CA GLY A 285 -18.15 -20.48 -14.08
C GLY A 285 -18.07 -20.13 -12.59
N LYS A 286 -18.03 -21.12 -11.70
CA LYS A 286 -18.00 -20.91 -10.23
C LYS A 286 -16.62 -21.04 -9.60
N SER A 287 -15.64 -21.57 -10.32
CA SER A 287 -14.27 -21.73 -9.86
C SER A 287 -13.30 -21.39 -10.99
N ALA A 288 -12.11 -20.90 -10.62
CA ALA A 288 -11.00 -20.78 -11.54
C ALA A 288 -10.38 -22.16 -11.79
N ARG A 289 -9.72 -22.33 -12.95
CA ARG A 289 -8.91 -23.51 -13.30
C ARG A 289 -7.46 -23.16 -13.61
N GLY A 290 -7.10 -21.88 -13.56
CA GLY A 290 -5.80 -21.37 -13.93
C GLY A 290 -5.88 -19.96 -14.52
N VAL A 291 -4.78 -19.55 -15.16
CA VAL A 291 -4.69 -18.28 -15.86
C VAL A 291 -4.04 -18.46 -17.23
N THR A 292 -4.44 -17.62 -18.17
CA THR A 292 -3.76 -17.46 -19.45
C THR A 292 -2.92 -16.18 -19.42
N TYR A 293 -1.65 -16.29 -19.79
CA TYR A 293 -0.70 -15.18 -19.77
C TYR A 293 0.21 -15.19 -21.00
N ILE A 294 0.82 -14.04 -21.30
CA ILE A 294 1.78 -13.87 -22.39
C ILE A 294 3.13 -13.40 -21.84
N ASP A 295 4.22 -13.91 -22.39
CA ASP A 295 5.58 -13.47 -22.01
C ASP A 295 6.13 -12.40 -22.96
N SER A 296 7.34 -11.89 -22.66
CA SER A 296 8.04 -10.90 -23.47
C SER A 296 8.41 -11.36 -24.89
N SER A 297 8.37 -12.66 -25.18
CA SER A 297 8.56 -13.20 -26.54
C SER A 297 7.27 -13.18 -27.38
N GLY A 298 6.13 -12.93 -26.74
CA GLY A 298 4.80 -12.99 -27.34
C GLY A 298 4.21 -14.41 -27.35
N GLU A 299 4.81 -15.37 -26.66
CA GLU A 299 4.24 -16.72 -26.50
C GLU A 299 3.16 -16.71 -25.43
N GLU A 300 2.02 -17.34 -25.73
CA GLU A 300 0.88 -17.45 -24.83
C GLU A 300 0.90 -18.80 -24.12
N TYR A 301 0.68 -18.78 -22.80
CA TYR A 301 0.68 -19.94 -21.95
C TYR A 301 -0.61 -20.03 -21.15
N PHE A 302 -1.08 -21.27 -20.95
CA PHE A 302 -2.09 -21.59 -19.97
C PHE A 302 -1.40 -22.28 -18.78
N GLN A 303 -1.56 -21.70 -17.60
CA GLN A 303 -1.03 -22.21 -16.34
C GLN A 303 -2.20 -22.72 -15.48
N PRO A 304 -2.42 -24.05 -15.43
CA PRO A 304 -3.43 -24.62 -14.54
C PRO A 304 -3.10 -24.35 -13.08
N ALA A 305 -4.11 -24.03 -12.28
CA ALA A 305 -3.98 -23.79 -10.84
C ALA A 305 -5.29 -24.07 -10.10
N ASP A 306 -5.19 -24.48 -8.84
CA ASP A 306 -6.35 -24.74 -7.98
C ASP A 306 -6.86 -23.45 -7.32
N LEU A 307 -5.94 -22.53 -7.02
CA LEU A 307 -6.24 -21.19 -6.51
C LEU A 307 -5.58 -20.13 -7.37
N VAL A 308 -6.32 -19.04 -7.63
CA VAL A 308 -5.81 -17.85 -8.32
C VAL A 308 -6.02 -16.64 -7.41
N LEU A 309 -4.93 -15.97 -7.05
CA LEU A 309 -4.92 -14.79 -6.17
C LEU A 309 -4.59 -13.54 -6.98
N LEU A 310 -5.54 -12.62 -7.09
CA LEU A 310 -5.35 -11.35 -7.82
C LEU A 310 -4.67 -10.32 -6.91
N CYS A 311 -3.39 -10.06 -7.16
CA CYS A 311 -2.54 -9.15 -6.38
C CYS A 311 -1.94 -8.02 -7.26
N ALA A 312 -2.64 -7.65 -8.34
CA ALA A 312 -2.10 -6.87 -9.45
C ALA A 312 -2.30 -5.35 -9.32
N TYR A 313 -2.69 -4.85 -8.14
CA TYR A 313 -3.26 -3.51 -7.88
C TYR A 313 -4.78 -3.43 -8.14
N GLY A 314 -5.49 -2.60 -7.36
CA GLY A 314 -6.97 -2.55 -7.34
C GLY A 314 -7.62 -2.33 -8.72
N LEU A 315 -7.09 -1.40 -9.52
CA LEU A 315 -7.63 -1.14 -10.87
C LEU A 315 -7.36 -2.30 -11.84
N HIS A 316 -6.20 -2.94 -11.76
CA HIS A 316 -5.87 -4.06 -12.62
C HIS A 316 -6.57 -5.36 -12.19
N ASN A 317 -6.77 -5.58 -10.88
CA ASN A 317 -7.61 -6.65 -10.36
C ASN A 317 -9.03 -6.54 -10.93
N VAL A 318 -9.63 -5.34 -10.87
CA VAL A 318 -10.95 -5.07 -11.44
C VAL A 318 -10.97 -5.32 -12.95
N ARG A 319 -9.98 -4.80 -13.70
CA ARG A 319 -9.86 -5.04 -15.14
C ARG A 319 -9.77 -6.54 -15.45
N LEU A 320 -8.94 -7.28 -14.73
CA LEU A 320 -8.79 -8.73 -14.91
C LEU A 320 -10.10 -9.46 -14.61
N MET A 321 -10.81 -9.10 -13.54
CA MET A 321 -12.12 -9.68 -13.24
C MET A 321 -13.12 -9.43 -14.38
N MET A 322 -13.16 -8.21 -14.94
CA MET A 322 -14.00 -7.86 -16.09
C MET A 322 -13.65 -8.68 -17.33
N LEU A 323 -12.35 -8.77 -17.69
CA LEU A 323 -11.86 -9.55 -18.83
C LEU A 323 -12.13 -11.06 -18.66
N SER A 324 -12.18 -11.54 -17.42
CA SER A 324 -12.38 -12.95 -17.08
C SER A 324 -13.85 -13.33 -16.85
N GLY A 325 -14.78 -12.37 -16.92
CA GLY A 325 -16.20 -12.60 -16.63
C GLY A 325 -16.48 -12.96 -15.16
N ILE A 326 -15.65 -12.48 -14.23
CA ILE A 326 -15.78 -12.75 -12.79
C ILE A 326 -16.56 -11.62 -12.12
N GLY A 327 -17.71 -11.97 -11.52
CA GLY A 327 -18.57 -11.03 -10.80
C GLY A 327 -19.44 -10.15 -11.73
N LYS A 328 -20.36 -9.40 -11.13
CA LYS A 328 -21.23 -8.47 -11.87
C LYS A 328 -20.57 -7.10 -11.95
N ILE A 329 -20.29 -6.66 -13.18
CA ILE A 329 -19.78 -5.31 -13.48
C ILE A 329 -20.78 -4.29 -12.94
N TYR A 330 -20.25 -3.26 -12.27
CA TYR A 330 -21.05 -2.18 -11.72
C TYR A 330 -21.69 -1.33 -12.83
N ASP A 331 -22.99 -1.12 -12.73
CA ASP A 331 -23.74 -0.18 -13.56
C ASP A 331 -24.13 1.05 -12.71
N PRO A 332 -23.57 2.23 -13.00
CA PRO A 332 -23.86 3.44 -12.22
C PRO A 332 -25.30 3.95 -12.40
N ASN A 333 -26.03 3.55 -13.44
CA ASN A 333 -27.42 4.00 -13.66
C ASN A 333 -28.42 3.27 -12.77
N THR A 334 -28.15 1.98 -12.50
CA THR A 334 -29.02 1.10 -11.71
C THR A 334 -28.50 0.88 -10.30
N GLY A 335 -27.21 1.12 -10.06
CA GLY A 335 -26.54 0.81 -8.80
C GLY A 335 -26.24 -0.68 -8.61
N GLU A 336 -26.53 -1.52 -9.61
CA GLU A 336 -26.32 -2.96 -9.54
C GLU A 336 -24.87 -3.36 -9.86
N GLY A 337 -24.42 -4.47 -9.26
CA GLY A 337 -23.05 -4.96 -9.44
C GLY A 337 -22.05 -4.34 -8.47
N THR A 338 -20.86 -4.94 -8.41
CA THR A 338 -19.80 -4.57 -7.44
C THR A 338 -18.44 -4.42 -8.09
N VAL A 339 -18.18 -5.09 -9.21
CA VAL A 339 -16.88 -5.05 -9.88
C VAL A 339 -16.68 -3.68 -10.52
N GLY A 340 -15.70 -2.92 -10.01
CA GLY A 340 -15.39 -1.55 -10.44
C GLY A 340 -16.18 -0.45 -9.73
N ARG A 341 -16.97 -0.78 -8.71
CA ARG A 341 -17.64 0.20 -7.83
C ARG A 341 -16.68 0.71 -6.74
N ASN A 342 -17.00 1.86 -6.13
CA ASN A 342 -16.35 2.39 -4.92
C ASN A 342 -14.84 2.57 -5.04
N TYR A 343 -14.36 3.06 -6.18
CA TYR A 343 -12.96 3.50 -6.27
C TYR A 343 -12.74 4.68 -5.32
N CYS A 344 -11.86 4.47 -4.33
CA CYS A 344 -11.45 5.50 -3.39
C CYS A 344 -10.00 5.90 -3.66
N TYR A 345 -9.71 7.20 -3.52
CA TYR A 345 -8.37 7.74 -3.63
C TYR A 345 -8.14 8.74 -2.50
N GLN A 346 -6.93 8.74 -1.94
CA GLN A 346 -6.55 9.68 -0.89
C GLN A 346 -6.20 11.01 -1.53
N THR A 347 -6.96 12.05 -1.22
CA THR A 347 -6.66 13.42 -1.61
C THR A 347 -5.89 14.12 -0.51
N ASN A 348 -4.85 14.87 -0.88
CA ASN A 348 -4.05 15.64 0.06
C ASN A 348 -4.23 17.12 -0.21
N ALA A 349 -4.23 17.92 0.85
CA ALA A 349 -4.07 19.36 0.80
C ALA A 349 -2.80 19.73 1.57
N GLY A 350 -2.11 20.79 1.12
CA GLY A 350 -0.85 21.20 1.71
C GLY A 350 -0.73 22.72 1.81
N VAL A 351 -0.01 23.17 2.82
CA VAL A 351 0.41 24.56 2.98
C VAL A 351 1.93 24.59 3.12
N GLN A 352 2.58 25.51 2.42
CA GLN A 352 4.01 25.75 2.58
C GLN A 352 4.22 27.02 3.39
N VAL A 353 5.06 26.93 4.42
CA VAL A 353 5.38 28.04 5.32
C VAL A 353 6.83 28.44 5.13
N PHE A 354 7.07 29.74 5.03
CA PHE A 354 8.41 30.32 4.86
C PHE A 354 8.80 31.11 6.11
N TYR A 355 10.07 31.02 6.48
CA TYR A 355 10.64 31.69 7.65
C TYR A 355 11.93 32.40 7.23
N ASP A 356 12.08 33.67 7.59
CA ASP A 356 13.28 34.46 7.26
C ASP A 356 14.48 34.08 8.13
N ASP A 357 14.23 33.52 9.32
CA ASP A 357 15.21 33.29 10.38
C ASP A 357 15.50 31.80 10.64
N LYS A 358 14.98 30.87 9.82
CA LYS A 358 15.07 29.42 10.05
C LYS A 358 15.65 28.68 8.85
N ASN A 359 16.57 27.76 9.14
CA ASN A 359 17.16 26.85 8.15
C ASN A 359 16.69 25.42 8.44
N PHE A 360 15.83 24.87 7.59
CA PHE A 360 15.24 23.54 7.80
C PHE A 360 16.08 22.37 7.29
N ASN A 361 17.09 22.62 6.44
CA ASN A 361 17.97 21.60 5.86
C ASN A 361 17.20 20.39 5.26
N PRO A 362 16.29 20.61 4.29
CA PRO A 362 15.39 19.57 3.79
C PRO A 362 16.07 18.40 3.07
N PHE A 363 17.39 18.48 2.84
CA PHE A 363 18.19 17.40 2.27
C PHE A 363 18.46 16.25 3.27
N ILE A 364 18.26 16.47 4.57
CA ILE A 364 18.30 15.42 5.61
C ILE A 364 16.88 14.90 5.78
N ALA A 365 16.51 13.82 5.09
CA ALA A 365 15.12 13.38 5.02
C ALA A 365 14.96 11.85 4.88
N ALA A 366 13.77 11.36 5.21
CA ALA A 366 13.33 10.01 4.87
C ALA A 366 11.84 10.04 4.52
N GLY A 367 11.35 8.98 3.85
CA GLY A 367 10.02 9.00 3.23
C GLY A 367 8.87 9.26 4.20
N ALA A 368 8.90 8.64 5.38
CA ALA A 368 7.89 8.83 6.43
C ALA A 368 8.47 9.50 7.69
N LEU A 369 9.50 10.34 7.51
CA LEU A 369 10.05 11.14 8.61
C LEU A 369 9.10 12.31 8.89
N GLY A 370 8.41 12.31 10.02
CA GLY A 370 7.52 13.42 10.34
C GLY A 370 6.82 13.33 11.68
N GLN A 371 6.04 14.37 11.96
CA GLN A 371 5.09 14.43 13.07
C GLN A 371 3.68 14.60 12.52
N THR A 372 2.73 13.94 13.18
CA THR A 372 1.32 13.91 12.79
C THR A 372 0.45 14.38 13.94
N ILE A 373 -0.65 15.05 13.63
CA ILE A 373 -1.74 15.41 14.53
C ILE A 373 -3.02 14.75 14.00
N ASP A 374 -3.64 13.90 14.82
CA ASP A 374 -4.89 13.19 14.47
C ASP A 374 -6.14 13.78 15.14
N ASP A 375 -6.01 14.89 15.87
CA ASP A 375 -7.12 15.58 16.53
C ASP A 375 -8.27 15.97 15.56
N PHE A 376 -8.00 16.04 14.25
CA PHE A 376 -8.97 16.32 13.18
C PHE A 376 -9.19 15.13 12.23
N ASN A 377 -8.79 13.92 12.63
CA ASN A 377 -8.86 12.72 11.82
C ASN A 377 -9.96 11.77 12.32
N GLY A 378 -10.50 10.97 11.41
CA GLY A 378 -11.51 9.94 11.70
C GLY A 378 -12.60 10.46 12.65
N ASP A 379 -12.80 9.74 13.75
CA ASP A 379 -13.73 10.06 14.84
C ASP A 379 -13.11 10.76 16.06
N ALA A 380 -11.93 11.39 15.93
CA ALA A 380 -11.26 12.08 17.04
C ALA A 380 -11.98 13.38 17.48
N PHE A 381 -12.93 13.86 16.68
CA PHE A 381 -13.72 15.06 16.94
C PHE A 381 -15.18 14.87 16.50
N ASP A 382 -16.07 15.76 16.94
CA ASP A 382 -17.49 15.66 16.61
C ASP A 382 -17.83 16.34 15.28
N HIS A 383 -18.45 15.58 14.38
CA HIS A 383 -18.91 16.03 13.07
C HIS A 383 -20.31 16.62 13.05
N GLY A 384 -21.05 16.63 14.17
CA GLY A 384 -22.48 16.97 14.20
C GLY A 384 -22.83 18.35 13.62
N GLY A 385 -21.93 19.32 13.76
CA GLY A 385 -22.07 20.68 13.21
C GLY A 385 -21.50 20.89 11.80
N LEU A 386 -20.91 19.86 11.18
CA LEU A 386 -20.23 19.94 9.89
C LEU A 386 -21.13 19.41 8.77
N ASP A 387 -20.66 19.44 7.53
CA ASP A 387 -21.33 18.86 6.34
C ASP A 387 -20.61 17.60 5.83
N PHE A 388 -19.56 17.15 6.51
CA PHE A 388 -18.82 15.92 6.23
C PHE A 388 -18.76 15.00 7.47
N VAL A 389 -18.19 13.81 7.28
CA VAL A 389 -17.85 12.84 8.33
C VAL A 389 -16.43 12.32 8.07
N GLY A 390 -15.76 11.86 9.12
CA GLY A 390 -14.33 11.55 9.09
C GLY A 390 -13.50 12.84 9.10
N GLY A 391 -12.28 12.78 8.61
CA GLY A 391 -11.41 13.95 8.62
C GLY A 391 -10.07 13.68 7.98
N ALA A 392 -9.05 14.40 8.43
CA ALA A 392 -7.69 14.22 7.96
C ALA A 392 -6.69 14.47 9.09
N GLY A 393 -5.67 13.61 9.15
CA GLY A 393 -4.47 13.90 9.95
C GLY A 393 -3.68 15.04 9.31
N ILE A 394 -3.13 15.92 10.15
CA ILE A 394 -2.24 17.00 9.72
C ILE A 394 -0.79 16.52 9.91
N ASN A 395 -0.02 16.49 8.84
CA ASN A 395 1.33 15.96 8.83
C ASN A 395 2.36 17.06 8.50
N CYS A 396 3.48 17.07 9.22
CA CYS A 396 4.70 17.77 8.82
C CYS A 396 5.78 16.72 8.56
N ILE A 397 6.13 16.56 7.28
CA ILE A 397 7.09 15.58 6.75
C ILE A 397 8.28 16.27 6.10
#